data_AF-A0A954Y6Z0-F1
#
_entry.id   AF-A0A954Y6Z0-F1
#
_cell.length_a   1.000
_cell.length_b   1.000
_cell.length_c   1.000
_cell.angle_alpha   90.00
_cell.angle_beta   90.00
_cell.angle_gamma   90.00
#
_symmetry.space_group_name_H-M   'P 1'
#
loop_
_entity.id
_entity.type
_entity.pdbx_description
1 polymer ?
#
loop_
_entity_poly.entity_id
_entity_poly.type
_entity_poly.pdbx_seq_one_letter_code
_entity_poly.pdbx_strand_id
1 'polypeptide(L)'
;RDRIRPPQIGKHGQIMEWGGDWDNPNDNHRHVSHLFALHPGSEITPRGTPELAEAAKVTLKHRGDDGTGWALAWKINFWARLLEGDHALTLIANQLRSTQELHTVMQGAGGTYPNLFCAHPPFQIDGNFGATAAVAEMLLQSRSRDPAAGAPPELELLPALPSEWQDGEARGLCARGGLTVNVTWANGALSNAKLLSRVDQPVVLRYGDHTRRLTLTANRLTSVDSQLQQVD
;
A
#
# COMPACT_ATOMS: atom_id res chain seq x y z
N ARG A 1 -9.76 -3.34 24.95
CA ARG A 1 -9.70 -3.70 23.51
C ARG A 1 -10.05 -5.17 23.30
N ASP A 2 -9.58 -6.05 24.18
CA ASP A 2 -9.72 -7.52 24.11
C ASP A 2 -11.15 -8.09 24.13
N ARG A 3 -12.17 -7.22 24.26
CA ARG A 3 -13.60 -7.59 24.19
C ARG A 3 -14.22 -7.32 22.81
N ILE A 4 -13.46 -6.71 21.89
CA ILE A 4 -13.87 -6.52 20.49
C ILE A 4 -13.56 -7.80 19.75
N ARG A 5 -14.52 -8.28 18.94
CA ARG A 5 -14.35 -9.50 18.14
C ARG A 5 -13.22 -9.29 17.13
N PRO A 6 -12.21 -10.18 17.06
CA PRO A 6 -11.15 -10.07 16.06
C PRO A 6 -11.68 -10.37 14.64
N PRO A 7 -10.97 -9.93 13.59
CA PRO A 7 -11.24 -10.39 12.23
C PRO A 7 -11.24 -11.91 12.16
N GLN A 8 -12.12 -12.47 11.33
CA GLN A 8 -12.24 -13.92 11.14
C GLN A 8 -12.19 -14.29 9.68
N ILE A 9 -11.69 -15.48 9.42
CA ILE A 9 -11.63 -16.09 8.09
C ILE A 9 -12.89 -16.92 7.91
N GLY A 10 -13.65 -16.64 6.86
CA GLY A 10 -14.88 -17.35 6.53
C GLY A 10 -14.63 -18.63 5.73
N LYS A 11 -15.71 -19.34 5.41
CA LYS A 11 -15.69 -20.64 4.71
C LYS A 11 -15.12 -20.58 3.28
N HIS A 12 -15.07 -19.40 2.66
CA HIS A 12 -14.45 -19.22 1.34
C HIS A 12 -12.99 -18.78 1.44
N GLY A 13 -12.42 -18.73 2.65
CA GLY A 13 -11.06 -18.25 2.90
C GLY A 13 -10.92 -16.72 2.89
N GLN A 14 -12.03 -15.99 2.84
CA GLN A 14 -12.10 -14.52 2.82
C GLN A 14 -12.08 -13.93 4.25
N ILE A 15 -11.71 -12.66 4.40
CA ILE A 15 -12.03 -11.93 5.64
C ILE A 15 -13.54 -11.71 5.70
N MET A 16 -14.18 -12.16 6.78
CA MET A 16 -15.62 -12.00 6.98
C MET A 16 -15.99 -10.52 7.13
N GLU A 17 -16.95 -10.04 6.33
CA GLU A 17 -17.44 -8.66 6.42
C GLU A 17 -18.41 -8.45 7.60
N TRP A 18 -19.10 -9.51 8.03
CA TRP A 18 -20.09 -9.46 9.10
C TRP A 18 -19.74 -10.38 10.27
N GLY A 19 -20.51 -10.27 11.35
CA GLY A 19 -20.41 -11.20 12.48
C GLY A 19 -20.87 -12.63 12.16
N GLY A 20 -21.52 -12.87 11.03
CA GLY A 20 -21.84 -14.21 10.51
C GLY A 20 -21.11 -14.43 9.18
N ASP A 21 -20.83 -15.68 8.84
CA ASP A 21 -20.16 -16.06 7.59
C ASP A 21 -21.15 -16.08 6.42
N TRP A 22 -21.52 -14.87 6.01
CA TRP A 22 -22.57 -14.57 5.04
C TRP A 22 -22.04 -13.99 3.72
N ASP A 23 -20.73 -13.84 3.59
CA ASP A 23 -20.11 -13.33 2.38
C ASP A 23 -20.43 -14.20 1.17
N ASN A 24 -20.71 -13.54 0.05
CA ASN A 24 -20.92 -14.16 -1.24
C ASN A 24 -19.66 -13.95 -2.10
N PRO A 25 -18.97 -15.01 -2.55
CA PRO A 25 -17.76 -14.88 -3.36
C PRO A 25 -18.00 -14.23 -4.74
N ASN A 26 -19.26 -14.14 -5.19
CA ASN A 26 -19.64 -13.47 -6.43
C ASN A 26 -20.04 -12.00 -6.25
N ASP A 27 -19.96 -11.47 -5.03
CA ASP A 27 -20.28 -10.07 -4.76
C ASP A 27 -19.10 -9.14 -5.10
N ASN A 28 -19.25 -8.41 -6.20
CA ASN A 28 -18.27 -7.45 -6.71
C ASN A 28 -18.53 -6.01 -6.23
N HIS A 29 -19.16 -5.85 -5.07
CA HIS A 29 -19.46 -4.53 -4.50
C HIS A 29 -18.21 -3.63 -4.45
N ARG A 30 -18.39 -2.35 -4.78
CA ARG A 30 -17.29 -1.36 -4.87
C ARG A 30 -16.62 -1.06 -3.53
N HIS A 31 -17.33 -1.21 -2.41
CA HIS A 31 -16.74 -1.06 -1.08
C HIS A 31 -16.12 -2.37 -0.59
N VAL A 32 -14.98 -2.23 0.08
CA VAL A 32 -14.28 -3.33 0.75
C VAL A 32 -14.00 -2.93 2.21
N SER A 33 -15.02 -2.40 2.88
CA SER A 33 -14.91 -1.71 4.16
C SER A 33 -14.30 -2.57 5.28
N HIS A 34 -14.56 -3.87 5.27
CA HIS A 34 -14.01 -4.82 6.22
C HIS A 34 -12.49 -5.04 6.06
N LEU A 35 -11.88 -4.54 4.98
CA LEU A 35 -10.41 -4.46 4.83
C LEU A 35 -9.83 -3.12 5.31
N PHE A 36 -10.58 -2.26 6.01
CA PHE A 36 -10.03 -1.06 6.65
C PHE A 36 -8.77 -1.37 7.49
N ALA A 37 -8.78 -2.52 8.18
CA ALA A 37 -7.67 -3.02 9.00
C ALA A 37 -6.37 -3.27 8.20
N LEU A 38 -6.45 -3.49 6.89
CA LEU A 38 -5.32 -3.62 5.96
C LEU A 38 -4.85 -2.24 5.45
N HIS A 39 -5.79 -1.40 5.02
CA HIS A 39 -5.53 -0.01 4.61
C HIS A 39 -6.78 0.86 4.73
N PRO A 40 -6.69 2.06 5.34
CA PRO A 40 -5.48 2.73 5.82
C PRO A 40 -5.00 2.25 7.20
N GLY A 41 -5.67 1.27 7.82
CA GLY A 41 -5.25 0.62 9.06
C GLY A 41 -3.90 -0.11 8.95
N SER A 42 -3.51 -0.77 10.03
CA SER A 42 -2.22 -1.49 10.12
C SER A 42 -2.30 -2.74 10.98
N GLU A 43 -3.50 -3.30 11.13
CA GLU A 43 -3.74 -4.52 11.93
C GLU A 43 -3.51 -5.78 11.09
N ILE A 44 -3.87 -5.74 9.80
CA ILE A 44 -3.59 -6.82 8.86
C ILE A 44 -2.30 -6.51 8.10
N THR A 45 -1.33 -7.40 8.21
CA THR A 45 -0.02 -7.25 7.58
C THR A 45 0.51 -8.59 7.05
N PRO A 46 1.20 -8.63 5.89
CA PRO A 46 1.74 -9.87 5.34
C PRO A 46 2.72 -10.59 6.27
N ARG A 47 3.52 -9.85 7.05
CA ARG A 47 4.54 -10.42 7.95
C ARG A 47 4.07 -10.59 9.40
N GLY A 48 3.08 -9.84 9.86
CA GLY A 48 2.58 -9.90 11.24
C GLY A 48 1.32 -10.76 11.39
N THR A 49 0.49 -10.84 10.36
CA THR A 49 -0.75 -11.64 10.34
C THR A 49 -0.92 -12.33 8.98
N PRO A 50 0.00 -13.24 8.61
CA PRO A 50 0.05 -13.82 7.26
C PRO A 50 -1.27 -14.49 6.83
N GLU A 51 -1.93 -15.22 7.74
CA GLU A 51 -3.22 -15.86 7.46
C GLU A 51 -4.33 -14.85 7.10
N LEU A 52 -4.39 -13.73 7.83
CA LEU A 52 -5.34 -12.65 7.53
C LEU A 52 -4.98 -11.89 6.25
N ALA A 53 -3.69 -11.78 5.92
CA ALA A 53 -3.25 -11.14 4.68
C ALA A 53 -3.62 -11.99 3.45
N GLU A 54 -3.45 -13.30 3.52
CA GLU A 54 -3.91 -14.22 2.47
C GLU A 54 -5.45 -14.21 2.36
N ALA A 55 -6.16 -14.17 3.49
CA ALA A 55 -7.62 -14.02 3.46
C ALA A 55 -8.07 -12.68 2.86
N ALA A 56 -7.32 -11.60 3.07
CA ALA A 56 -7.58 -10.32 2.43
C ALA A 56 -7.35 -10.37 0.91
N LYS A 57 -6.34 -11.10 0.42
CA LYS A 57 -6.17 -11.36 -1.02
C LYS A 57 -7.37 -12.10 -1.60
N VAL A 58 -7.91 -13.09 -0.88
CA VAL A 58 -9.13 -13.81 -1.29
C VAL A 58 -10.33 -12.86 -1.37
N THR A 59 -10.54 -12.02 -0.35
CA THR A 59 -11.56 -10.95 -0.37
C THR A 59 -11.43 -10.06 -1.61
N LEU A 60 -10.22 -9.57 -1.92
CA LEU A 60 -9.99 -8.70 -3.07
C LEU A 60 -10.29 -9.40 -4.40
N LYS A 61 -9.91 -10.68 -4.52
CA LYS A 61 -10.23 -11.51 -5.71
C LYS A 61 -11.74 -11.66 -5.90
N HIS A 62 -12.51 -11.89 -4.84
CA HIS A 62 -13.98 -11.92 -4.91
C HIS A 62 -14.57 -10.56 -5.35
N ARG A 63 -14.03 -9.47 -4.82
CA ARG A 63 -14.47 -8.10 -5.12
C ARG A 63 -14.08 -7.64 -6.53
N GLY A 64 -13.10 -8.31 -7.16
CA GLY A 64 -12.60 -8.03 -8.50
C GLY A 64 -11.81 -6.72 -8.62
N ASP A 65 -11.35 -6.43 -9.82
CA ASP A 65 -10.40 -5.34 -10.14
C ASP A 65 -11.04 -4.14 -10.84
N ASP A 66 -12.36 -4.05 -10.78
CA ASP A 66 -13.13 -2.93 -11.33
C ASP A 66 -13.88 -2.19 -10.22
N GLY A 67 -14.51 -1.08 -10.58
CA GLY A 67 -15.27 -0.26 -9.66
C GLY A 67 -15.32 1.19 -10.12
N THR A 68 -15.66 2.06 -9.18
CA THR A 68 -15.59 3.51 -9.35
C THR A 68 -14.15 3.98 -9.16
N GLY A 69 -13.83 5.22 -9.54
CA GLY A 69 -12.46 5.73 -9.42
C GLY A 69 -11.86 5.66 -8.01
N TRP A 70 -12.62 5.98 -6.95
CA TRP A 70 -12.13 5.79 -5.59
C TRP A 70 -11.97 4.32 -5.20
N ALA A 71 -12.81 3.42 -5.73
CA ALA A 71 -12.75 2.00 -5.40
C ALA A 71 -11.50 1.37 -6.00
N LEU A 72 -11.18 1.70 -7.25
CA LEU A 72 -9.92 1.36 -7.90
C LEU A 72 -8.73 1.90 -7.08
N ALA A 73 -8.72 3.20 -6.77
CA ALA A 73 -7.65 3.81 -5.97
C ALA A 73 -7.42 3.13 -4.61
N TRP A 74 -8.50 2.74 -3.91
CA TRP A 74 -8.38 2.02 -2.64
C TRP A 74 -7.83 0.61 -2.83
N LYS A 75 -8.26 -0.10 -3.88
CA LYS A 75 -7.74 -1.43 -4.25
C LYS A 75 -6.24 -1.39 -4.61
N ILE A 76 -5.75 -0.36 -5.29
CA ILE A 76 -4.30 -0.20 -5.54
C ILE A 76 -3.54 -0.14 -4.21
N ASN A 77 -4.03 0.63 -3.22
CA ASN A 77 -3.42 0.70 -1.89
C ASN A 77 -3.47 -0.66 -1.16
N PHE A 78 -4.56 -1.42 -1.29
CA PHE A 78 -4.65 -2.75 -0.70
C PHE A 78 -3.61 -3.72 -1.28
N TRP A 79 -3.49 -3.79 -2.60
CA TRP A 79 -2.50 -4.64 -3.25
C TRP A 79 -1.06 -4.21 -2.95
N ALA A 80 -0.79 -2.90 -2.88
CA ALA A 80 0.49 -2.39 -2.40
C ALA A 80 0.81 -2.84 -0.96
N ARG A 81 -0.17 -2.79 -0.04
CA ARG A 81 -0.02 -3.27 1.35
C ARG A 81 0.17 -4.79 1.47
N LEU A 82 -0.28 -5.53 0.47
CA LEU A 82 -0.12 -6.98 0.35
C LEU A 82 1.17 -7.38 -0.38
N LEU A 83 2.01 -6.41 -0.77
CA LEU A 83 3.28 -6.59 -1.48
C LEU A 83 3.12 -7.10 -2.93
N GLU A 84 1.97 -6.84 -3.55
CA GLU A 84 1.60 -7.33 -4.89
C GLU A 84 1.73 -6.19 -5.92
N GLY A 85 2.97 -5.86 -6.29
CA GLY A 85 3.29 -4.70 -7.14
C GLY A 85 2.70 -4.76 -8.55
N ASP A 86 2.77 -5.91 -9.21
CA ASP A 86 2.24 -6.11 -10.57
C ASP A 86 0.71 -5.97 -10.61
N HIS A 87 0.02 -6.48 -9.59
CA HIS A 87 -1.42 -6.35 -9.47
C HIS A 87 -1.81 -4.88 -9.21
N ALA A 88 -1.07 -4.19 -8.34
CA ALA A 88 -1.26 -2.76 -8.12
C ALA A 88 -1.06 -1.94 -9.40
N LEU A 89 -0.05 -2.27 -10.22
CA LEU A 89 0.17 -1.62 -11.53
C LEU A 89 -0.98 -1.86 -12.51
N THR A 90 -1.52 -3.09 -12.55
CA THR A 90 -2.71 -3.41 -13.36
C THR A 90 -3.89 -2.51 -13.00
N LEU A 91 -4.11 -2.27 -11.71
CA LEU A 91 -5.17 -1.37 -11.25
C LEU A 91 -4.88 0.11 -11.50
N ILE A 92 -3.61 0.54 -11.48
CA ILE A 92 -3.23 1.88 -11.95
C ILE A 92 -3.63 2.06 -13.42
N ALA A 93 -3.40 1.04 -14.26
CA ALA A 93 -3.84 1.09 -15.66
C ALA A 93 -5.38 1.20 -15.77
N ASN A 94 -6.14 0.46 -14.94
CA ASN A 94 -7.60 0.59 -14.88
C ASN A 94 -8.05 2.00 -14.42
N GLN A 95 -7.35 2.59 -13.44
CA GLN A 95 -7.61 3.96 -12.96
C GLN A 95 -7.36 5.00 -14.06
N LEU A 96 -6.38 4.78 -14.92
CA LEU A 96 -6.01 5.67 -16.03
C LEU A 96 -6.80 5.42 -17.32
N ARG A 97 -7.74 4.47 -17.31
CA ARG A 97 -8.65 4.23 -18.43
C ARG A 97 -9.43 5.50 -18.76
N SER A 98 -9.30 5.97 -20.01
CA SER A 98 -9.96 7.19 -20.45
C SER A 98 -11.48 7.02 -20.46
N THR A 99 -12.22 8.03 -20.00
CA THR A 99 -13.68 8.06 -20.06
C THR A 99 -14.22 9.46 -20.35
N GLN A 100 -15.41 9.52 -20.96
CA GLN A 100 -16.21 10.73 -21.15
C GLN A 100 -17.58 10.61 -20.48
N GLU A 101 -17.80 9.56 -19.68
CA GLU A 101 -19.07 9.34 -19.00
C GLU A 101 -19.31 10.42 -17.94
N LEU A 102 -20.45 11.09 -18.02
CA LEU A 102 -20.85 12.18 -17.11
C LEU A 102 -22.05 11.78 -16.24
N HIS A 103 -22.72 10.68 -16.56
CA HIS A 103 -23.80 10.13 -15.76
C HIS A 103 -23.26 9.25 -14.64
N THR A 104 -24.07 9.15 -13.61
CA THR A 104 -23.77 8.33 -12.43
C THR A 104 -23.80 6.86 -12.79
N VAL A 105 -22.65 6.20 -12.73
CA VAL A 105 -22.53 4.76 -12.90
C VAL A 105 -21.80 4.17 -11.70
N MET A 106 -22.44 3.19 -11.05
CA MET A 106 -22.02 2.68 -9.74
C MET A 106 -21.10 1.45 -9.81
N GLN A 107 -20.91 0.88 -10.99
CA GLN A 107 -20.08 -0.31 -11.24
C GLN A 107 -19.44 -0.23 -12.64
N GLY A 108 -18.19 -0.67 -12.75
CA GLY A 108 -17.52 -0.85 -14.05
C GLY A 108 -17.18 0.42 -14.82
N ALA A 109 -17.17 1.59 -14.17
CA ALA A 109 -17.13 2.88 -14.87
C ALA A 109 -16.02 3.83 -14.40
N GLY A 110 -15.23 3.45 -13.38
CA GLY A 110 -14.09 4.23 -12.93
C GLY A 110 -13.10 4.52 -14.07
N GLY A 111 -12.29 5.55 -13.89
CA GLY A 111 -11.30 5.93 -14.89
C GLY A 111 -10.85 7.37 -14.70
N THR A 112 -10.38 7.94 -15.80
CA THR A 112 -9.78 9.27 -15.86
C THR A 112 -10.31 10.05 -17.06
N TYR A 113 -10.76 11.29 -16.83
CA TYR A 113 -11.16 12.22 -17.88
C TYR A 113 -9.93 12.77 -18.64
N PRO A 114 -10.10 13.38 -19.84
CA PRO A 114 -8.99 13.95 -20.60
C PRO A 114 -8.15 15.01 -19.84
N ASN A 115 -8.72 15.66 -18.83
CA ASN A 115 -8.03 16.62 -17.96
C ASN A 115 -7.36 15.96 -16.73
N LEU A 116 -7.21 14.63 -16.74
CA LEU A 116 -6.65 13.81 -15.66
C LEU A 116 -7.47 13.78 -14.36
N PHE A 117 -8.69 14.32 -14.35
CA PHE A 117 -9.58 14.16 -13.20
C PHE A 117 -10.12 12.74 -13.13
N CYS A 118 -10.17 12.21 -11.92
CA CYS A 118 -10.75 10.92 -11.64
C CYS A 118 -12.27 10.95 -11.89
N ALA A 119 -12.74 9.92 -12.58
CA ALA A 119 -14.14 9.64 -12.77
C ALA A 119 -14.61 8.62 -11.72
N HIS A 120 -15.65 8.97 -10.97
CA HIS A 120 -16.47 7.97 -10.32
C HIS A 120 -17.15 7.07 -11.35
N PRO A 121 -17.85 7.59 -12.40
CA PRO A 121 -18.28 8.97 -12.74
C PRO A 121 -19.53 9.45 -11.96
N PRO A 122 -19.76 10.79 -11.88
CA PRO A 122 -19.00 11.87 -12.50
C PRO A 122 -17.67 12.18 -11.76
N PHE A 123 -17.05 13.34 -12.01
CA PHE A 123 -15.83 13.75 -11.32
C PHE A 123 -15.90 13.56 -9.79
N GLN A 124 -14.93 12.83 -9.26
CA GLN A 124 -14.66 12.72 -7.82
C GLN A 124 -13.15 12.74 -7.62
N ILE A 125 -12.67 13.64 -6.75
CA ILE A 125 -11.22 13.88 -6.57
C ILE A 125 -10.52 12.81 -5.72
N ASP A 126 -11.30 12.03 -4.98
CA ASP A 126 -10.83 10.96 -4.10
C ASP A 126 -9.90 9.97 -4.81
N GLY A 127 -10.22 9.54 -6.03
CA GLY A 127 -9.38 8.62 -6.79
C GLY A 127 -8.04 9.22 -7.25
N ASN A 128 -7.96 10.53 -7.50
CA ASN A 128 -6.68 11.20 -7.78
C ASN A 128 -5.73 11.12 -6.57
N PHE A 129 -6.25 11.45 -5.38
CA PHE A 129 -5.46 11.41 -4.15
C PHE A 129 -5.13 9.98 -3.74
N GLY A 130 -6.09 9.07 -3.86
CA GLY A 130 -5.90 7.66 -3.53
C GLY A 130 -4.86 6.99 -4.42
N ALA A 131 -4.86 7.26 -5.74
CA ALA A 131 -3.86 6.74 -6.67
C ALA A 131 -2.45 7.30 -6.36
N THR A 132 -2.36 8.58 -6.02
CA THR A 132 -1.09 9.21 -5.59
C THR A 132 -0.55 8.55 -4.31
N ALA A 133 -1.42 8.31 -3.32
CA ALA A 133 -1.04 7.60 -2.10
C ALA A 133 -0.59 6.16 -2.38
N ALA A 134 -1.25 5.49 -3.33
CA ALA A 134 -0.94 4.11 -3.67
C ALA A 134 0.46 3.97 -4.29
N VAL A 135 0.85 4.87 -5.20
CA VAL A 135 2.21 4.90 -5.77
C VAL A 135 3.25 5.09 -4.66
N ALA A 136 2.98 5.96 -3.67
CA ALA A 136 3.87 6.10 -2.52
C ALA A 136 3.93 4.80 -1.68
N GLU A 137 2.80 4.15 -1.40
CA GLU A 137 2.73 2.88 -0.66
C GLU A 137 3.38 1.70 -1.41
N MET A 138 3.47 1.74 -2.73
CA MET A 138 4.22 0.75 -3.53
C MET A 138 5.74 0.91 -3.38
N LEU A 139 6.21 2.16 -3.24
CA LEU A 139 7.63 2.51 -3.23
C LEU A 139 8.22 2.60 -1.81
N LEU A 140 7.40 2.93 -0.81
CA LEU A 140 7.83 3.05 0.57
C LEU A 140 6.66 2.77 1.53
N GLN A 141 6.88 1.84 2.46
CA GLN A 141 5.97 1.63 3.58
C GLN A 141 6.68 1.95 4.88
N SER A 142 6.03 2.74 5.73
CA SER A 142 6.55 3.05 7.07
C SER A 142 5.56 2.57 8.11
N ARG A 143 5.94 1.58 8.91
CA ARG A 143 5.05 1.01 9.92
C ARG A 143 5.56 1.42 11.29
N SER A 144 4.66 1.95 12.12
CA SER A 144 4.95 2.07 13.53
C SER A 144 4.88 0.66 14.11
N ARG A 145 6.02 0.11 14.53
CA ARG A 145 5.99 -1.05 15.43
C ARG A 145 5.40 -0.61 16.76
N ASP A 146 4.93 -1.58 17.55
CA ASP A 146 4.23 -1.33 18.81
C ASP A 146 4.94 -0.23 19.65
N PRO A 147 4.35 0.99 19.73
CA PRO A 147 4.94 2.08 20.48
C PRO A 147 5.00 1.78 21.98
N ALA A 148 4.10 0.95 22.49
CA ALA A 148 4.10 0.53 23.90
C ALA A 148 5.27 -0.41 24.22
N ALA A 149 5.80 -1.10 23.20
CA ALA A 149 7.00 -1.93 23.31
C ALA A 149 8.31 -1.15 23.02
N GLY A 150 8.24 0.16 22.75
CA GLY A 150 9.42 0.99 22.44
C GLY A 150 10.15 0.57 21.15
N ALA A 151 9.47 -0.13 20.25
CA ALA A 151 10.08 -0.63 19.03
C ALA A 151 10.30 0.52 18.02
N PRO A 152 11.48 0.58 17.36
CA PRO A 152 11.73 1.57 16.31
C PRO A 152 10.74 1.41 15.15
N PRO A 153 10.46 2.49 14.40
CA PRO A 153 9.71 2.38 13.15
C PRO A 153 10.43 1.43 12.17
N GLU A 154 9.64 0.68 11.40
CA GLU A 154 10.13 -0.12 10.29
C GLU A 154 9.84 0.60 8.97
N LEU A 155 10.86 0.79 8.15
CA LEU A 155 10.77 1.30 6.78
C LEU A 155 11.03 0.16 5.81
N GLU A 156 10.02 -0.22 5.04
CA GLU A 156 10.16 -1.18 3.94
C GLU A 156 10.33 -0.40 2.64
N LEU A 157 11.49 -0.61 2.01
CA LEU A 157 11.91 0.03 0.76
C LEU A 157 11.40 -0.81 -0.42
N LEU A 158 10.77 -0.17 -1.40
CA LEU A 158 10.25 -0.81 -2.60
C LEU A 158 9.38 -2.07 -2.32
N PRO A 159 8.45 -2.02 -1.35
CA PRO A 159 7.70 -3.19 -0.89
C PRO A 159 6.85 -3.85 -1.97
N ALA A 160 6.37 -3.08 -2.95
CA ALA A 160 5.52 -3.56 -4.03
C ALA A 160 5.94 -2.90 -5.36
N LEU A 161 7.24 -2.89 -5.66
CA LEU A 161 7.76 -2.43 -6.94
C LEU A 161 7.26 -3.35 -8.07
N PRO A 162 6.53 -2.84 -9.08
CA PRO A 162 6.13 -3.64 -10.23
C PRO A 162 7.34 -4.12 -11.02
N SER A 163 7.24 -5.33 -11.57
CA SER A 163 8.24 -5.93 -12.45
C SER A 163 8.48 -5.10 -13.72
N GLU A 164 7.53 -4.28 -14.16
CA GLU A 164 7.72 -3.37 -15.30
C GLU A 164 8.58 -2.15 -14.96
N TRP A 165 8.71 -1.76 -13.69
CA TRP A 165 9.49 -0.59 -13.28
C TRP A 165 10.95 -0.98 -13.06
N GLN A 166 11.65 -1.24 -14.17
CA GLN A 166 13.04 -1.72 -14.14
C GLN A 166 14.01 -0.69 -13.55
N ASP A 167 13.92 0.57 -13.94
CA ASP A 167 14.83 1.62 -13.49
C ASP A 167 14.05 2.86 -13.07
N GLY A 168 14.48 3.50 -11.98
CA GLY A 168 13.83 4.73 -11.54
C GLY A 168 14.29 5.23 -10.19
N GLU A 169 13.69 6.34 -9.77
CA GLU A 169 13.89 6.93 -8.46
C GLU A 169 12.63 7.61 -7.94
N ALA A 170 12.51 7.64 -6.61
CA ALA A 170 11.52 8.45 -5.91
C ALA A 170 12.22 9.24 -4.81
N ARG A 171 11.96 10.54 -4.75
CA ARG A 171 12.63 11.47 -3.84
C ARG A 171 11.62 12.23 -3.00
N GLY A 172 11.98 12.50 -1.76
CA GLY A 172 11.17 13.30 -0.85
C GLY A 172 9.98 12.55 -0.22
N LEU A 173 9.96 11.21 -0.29
CA LEU A 173 8.89 10.44 0.34
C LEU A 173 8.97 10.60 1.86
N CYS A 174 7.86 10.98 2.48
CA CYS A 174 7.77 11.11 3.93
C CYS A 174 7.43 9.77 4.57
N ALA A 175 8.12 9.43 5.64
CA ALA A 175 7.86 8.25 6.45
C ALA A 175 7.56 8.62 7.92
N ARG A 176 6.78 7.76 8.58
CA ARG A 176 6.50 7.86 10.02
C ARG A 176 7.81 7.95 10.81
N GLY A 177 7.81 8.75 11.89
CA GLY A 177 9.02 9.08 12.65
C GLY A 177 9.72 10.37 12.17
N GLY A 178 9.16 11.11 11.22
CA GLY A 178 9.76 12.36 10.75
C GLY A 178 10.96 12.12 9.84
N LEU A 179 10.84 11.11 8.97
CA LEU A 179 11.86 10.68 8.03
C LEU A 179 11.53 11.17 6.62
N THR A 180 12.54 11.60 5.88
CA THR A 180 12.46 11.81 4.43
C THR A 180 13.36 10.77 3.76
N VAL A 181 12.81 10.07 2.78
CA VAL A 181 13.45 8.94 2.12
C VAL A 181 13.51 9.19 0.62
N ASN A 182 14.68 8.97 0.06
CA ASN A 182 14.87 8.83 -1.38
C ASN A 182 15.25 7.38 -1.66
N VAL A 183 14.68 6.79 -2.71
CA VAL A 183 15.04 5.45 -3.19
C VAL A 183 15.38 5.53 -4.68
N THR A 184 16.39 4.77 -5.07
CA THR A 184 16.78 4.57 -6.47
C THR A 184 16.87 3.07 -6.69
N TRP A 185 16.41 2.61 -7.85
CA TRP A 185 16.46 1.21 -8.25
C TRP A 185 16.93 1.09 -9.70
N ALA A 186 17.52 -0.06 -10.01
CA ALA A 186 17.96 -0.42 -11.35
C ALA A 186 17.78 -1.92 -11.55
N ASN A 187 17.41 -2.34 -12.76
CA ASN A 187 17.08 -3.73 -13.09
C ASN A 187 16.08 -4.38 -12.10
N GLY A 188 15.05 -3.64 -11.69
CA GLY A 188 14.00 -4.06 -10.77
C GLY A 188 14.45 -4.24 -9.32
N ALA A 189 15.67 -3.78 -8.95
CA ALA A 189 16.23 -3.96 -7.62
C ALA A 189 16.72 -2.64 -7.00
N LEU A 190 16.60 -2.53 -5.68
CA LEU A 190 17.12 -1.38 -4.92
C LEU A 190 18.61 -1.22 -5.23
N SER A 191 19.02 -0.01 -5.61
CA SER A 191 20.44 0.33 -5.82
C SER A 191 20.96 1.22 -4.69
N ASN A 192 20.17 2.19 -4.26
CA ASN A 192 20.52 3.10 -3.17
C ASN A 192 19.26 3.61 -2.47
N ALA A 193 19.36 3.82 -1.15
CA ALA A 193 18.40 4.64 -0.42
C ALA A 193 19.11 5.69 0.43
N LYS A 194 18.53 6.88 0.51
CA LYS A 194 19.02 7.98 1.33
C LYS A 194 17.96 8.38 2.34
N LEU A 195 18.35 8.44 3.59
CA LEU A 195 17.47 8.73 4.71
C LEU A 195 17.92 10.01 5.41
N LEU A 196 16.98 10.92 5.61
CA LEU A 196 17.16 12.10 6.44
C LEU A 196 16.17 12.03 7.60
N SER A 197 16.69 12.12 8.81
CA SER A 197 15.89 12.15 10.04
C SER A 197 15.89 13.55 10.65
N ARG A 198 14.74 14.00 11.16
CA ARG A 198 14.64 15.27 11.91
C ARG A 198 15.19 15.17 13.33
N VAL A 199 15.35 13.96 13.85
CA VAL A 199 15.78 13.67 15.23
C VAL A 199 16.79 12.53 15.27
N ASP A 200 17.52 12.39 16.36
CA ASP A 200 18.28 11.17 16.62
C ASP A 200 17.30 10.04 16.91
N GLN A 201 17.32 8.97 16.10
CA GLN A 201 16.41 7.84 16.32
C GLN A 201 16.93 6.54 15.73
N PRO A 202 16.61 5.39 16.36
CA PRO A 202 16.75 4.10 15.71
C PRO A 202 15.68 3.90 14.63
N VAL A 203 16.05 3.24 13.54
CA VAL A 203 15.14 2.79 12.48
C VAL A 203 15.46 1.35 12.10
N VAL A 204 14.45 0.58 11.71
CA VAL A 204 14.65 -0.72 11.06
C VAL A 204 14.36 -0.54 9.58
N LEU A 205 15.37 -0.74 8.74
CA LEU A 205 15.20 -0.81 7.29
C LEU A 205 14.89 -2.25 6.90
N ARG A 206 14.03 -2.39 5.90
CA ARG A 206 13.69 -3.66 5.26
C ARG A 206 13.75 -3.51 3.75
N TYR A 207 14.31 -4.51 3.09
CA TYR A 207 14.25 -4.69 1.65
C TYR A 207 14.12 -6.19 1.36
N GLY A 208 12.99 -6.61 0.82
CA GLY A 208 12.63 -8.03 0.76
C GLY A 208 12.69 -8.66 2.15
N ASP A 209 13.42 -9.77 2.27
CA ASP A 209 13.60 -10.48 3.54
C ASP A 209 14.76 -9.96 4.38
N HIS A 210 15.57 -9.03 3.85
CA HIS A 210 16.68 -8.44 4.58
C HIS A 210 16.19 -7.32 5.50
N THR A 211 16.74 -7.30 6.71
CA THR A 211 16.53 -6.20 7.66
C THR A 211 17.82 -5.69 8.24
N ARG A 212 17.90 -4.38 8.47
CA ARG A 212 19.02 -3.74 9.15
C ARG A 212 18.50 -2.71 10.13
N ARG A 213 18.93 -2.79 11.39
CA ARG A 213 18.74 -1.70 12.35
C ARG A 213 19.86 -0.68 12.20
N LEU A 214 19.49 0.59 12.10
CA LEU A 214 20.42 1.73 12.06
C LEU A 214 20.02 2.73 13.13
N THR A 215 20.99 3.55 13.56
CA THR A 215 20.74 4.75 14.35
C THR A 215 21.01 5.94 13.46
N LEU A 216 19.96 6.72 13.17
CA LEU A 216 20.06 7.93 12.36
C LEU A 216 20.38 9.11 13.27
N THR A 217 21.26 9.99 12.81
CA THR A 217 21.56 11.27 13.45
C THR A 217 20.69 12.36 12.84
N ALA A 218 20.16 13.25 13.68
CA ALA A 218 19.34 14.38 13.27
C ALA A 218 20.05 15.22 12.20
N ASN A 219 19.32 15.51 11.12
CA ASN A 219 19.73 16.33 9.98
C ASN A 219 21.00 15.84 9.25
N ARG A 220 21.44 14.59 9.50
CA ARG A 220 22.50 13.94 8.74
C ARG A 220 21.89 13.00 7.72
N LEU A 221 22.28 13.16 6.46
CA LEU A 221 21.92 12.25 5.39
C LEU A 221 22.69 10.93 5.58
N THR A 222 21.97 9.82 5.70
CA THR A 222 22.54 8.46 5.76
C THR A 222 22.24 7.74 4.46
N SER A 223 23.23 7.11 3.83
CA SER A 223 23.04 6.40 2.57
C SER A 223 23.24 4.90 2.78
N VAL A 224 22.37 4.08 2.18
CA VAL A 224 22.51 2.63 2.21
C VAL A 224 22.46 2.03 0.81
N ASP A 225 23.16 0.92 0.62
CA ASP A 225 23.15 0.12 -0.60
C ASP A 225 22.01 -0.92 -0.62
N SER A 226 22.01 -1.78 -1.64
CA SER A 226 21.04 -2.88 -1.82
C SER A 226 21.10 -3.95 -0.73
N GLN A 227 22.21 -4.04 0.01
CA GLN A 227 22.39 -4.93 1.16
C GLN A 227 22.05 -4.23 2.49
N LEU A 228 21.48 -3.02 2.41
CA LEU A 228 21.18 -2.16 3.55
C LEU A 228 22.42 -1.77 4.38
N GLN A 229 23.62 -1.85 3.78
CA GLN A 229 24.85 -1.41 4.41
C GLN A 229 25.03 0.09 4.22
N GLN A 230 25.51 0.77 5.25
CA GLN A 230 25.79 2.19 5.20
C GLN A 230 27.02 2.44 4.31
N VAL A 231 26.92 3.39 3.39
CA VAL A 231 27.96 3.68 2.37
C VAL A 231 28.49 5.12 2.39
N ASP A 232 28.10 5.91 3.39
CA ASP A 232 28.60 7.27 3.65
C ASP A 232 29.76 7.35 4.64
#